data_AF-A0AAU3M8C0-F1
#
_entry.id   AF-A0AAU3M8C0-F1
#
_cell.length_a   1.000
_cell.length_b   1.000
_cell.length_c   1.000
_cell.angle_alpha   90.00
_cell.angle_beta   90.00
_cell.angle_gamma   90.00
#
_symmetry.space_group_name_H-M   'P 1'
#
loop_
_entity.id
_entity.type
_entity.pdbx_description
1 polymer ?
#
loop_
_entity_poly.entity_id
_entity_poly.type
_entity_poly.pdbx_seq_one_letter_code
_entity_poly.pdbx_strand_id
1 'polypeptide(L)'
;MKRQLTHDDIRAAVYGGAVLGGGGGGFVERGLRTAELALQAGAPELWSADEFAPEDLTATVALVGAPAASDPLVLPTHLLRALELLRRDLPRPLAAIHTNENGAETTVNGWFHSAMTGLPVIDLACNGRAHPSSVMGAMGLHLKDGYRSVQGYAGGKPYTYVDGAVSGGLEATSSVVRRASVEAGGWVGVARNPVEVGYATVHGAPGAIGFAIELGHRFLADGPVGAARHLGGEIVATGTVREYRCEQREGLDVGVAVLDDAAGTTLHFVNEYMTLELGGERRAAFPDLITTFDADGAPLASADVAVGKQLGVLFAPAANLLLSSTMYMPKVYAPVEALLGFPFAPKDRTLAHA
;
A
#
# COMPACT_ATOMS: atom_id res chain seq x y z
N MET A 1 -16.65 12.20 -10.12
CA MET A 1 -15.76 13.24 -10.66
C MET A 1 -14.58 12.63 -11.39
N LYS A 2 -14.44 12.99 -12.67
CA LYS A 2 -13.26 12.70 -13.51
C LYS A 2 -12.29 13.87 -13.43
N ARG A 3 -10.99 13.59 -13.28
CA ARG A 3 -9.95 14.62 -13.34
C ARG A 3 -8.67 14.09 -14.00
N GLN A 4 -7.99 14.96 -14.71
CA GLN A 4 -6.63 14.70 -15.16
C GLN A 4 -5.66 14.96 -14.00
N LEU A 5 -4.70 14.06 -13.80
CA LEU A 5 -3.65 14.24 -12.80
C LEU A 5 -2.56 15.16 -13.34
N THR A 6 -2.08 16.07 -12.47
CA THR A 6 -1.15 17.14 -12.81
C THR A 6 0.13 17.07 -11.97
N HIS A 7 1.12 17.90 -12.29
CA HIS A 7 2.36 17.97 -11.51
C HIS A 7 2.12 18.37 -10.05
N ASP A 8 1.11 19.19 -9.78
CA ASP A 8 0.73 19.59 -8.42
C ASP A 8 0.19 18.42 -7.61
N ASP A 9 -0.47 17.46 -8.27
CA ASP A 9 -0.98 16.24 -7.62
C ASP A 9 0.14 15.28 -7.22
N ILE A 10 1.29 15.29 -7.91
CA ILE A 10 2.39 14.33 -7.66
C ILE A 10 2.86 14.42 -6.21
N ARG A 11 3.29 15.62 -5.79
CA ARG A 11 3.86 15.80 -4.45
C ARG A 11 2.83 15.48 -3.38
N ALA A 12 1.60 15.95 -3.58
CA ALA A 12 0.52 15.69 -2.64
C ALA A 12 0.22 14.19 -2.52
N ALA A 13 0.03 13.49 -3.64
CA ALA A 13 -0.21 12.04 -3.65
C ALA A 13 0.90 11.26 -2.95
N VAL A 14 2.16 11.56 -3.25
CA VAL A 14 3.30 10.82 -2.71
C VAL A 14 3.51 11.11 -1.22
N TYR A 15 3.45 12.36 -0.78
CA TYR A 15 3.64 12.67 0.65
C TYR A 15 2.45 12.24 1.51
N GLY A 16 1.22 12.43 1.05
CA GLY A 16 0.05 11.91 1.78
C GLY A 16 0.02 10.39 1.78
N GLY A 17 0.42 9.77 0.66
CA GLY A 17 0.68 8.33 0.57
C GLY A 17 1.73 7.87 1.57
N ALA A 18 2.86 8.57 1.69
CA ALA A 18 3.92 8.24 2.65
C ALA A 18 3.43 8.31 4.10
N VAL A 19 2.58 9.29 4.43
CA VAL A 19 1.94 9.35 5.76
C VAL A 19 1.04 8.14 5.97
N LEU A 20 0.17 7.81 5.00
CA LEU A 20 -0.74 6.67 5.06
C LEU A 20 -0.04 5.31 4.98
N GLY A 21 1.20 5.28 4.50
CA GLY A 21 2.04 4.08 4.46
C GLY A 21 2.37 3.56 5.86
N GLY A 22 2.34 4.41 6.89
CA GLY A 22 2.53 3.99 8.28
C GLY A 22 3.82 3.18 8.49
N GLY A 23 4.92 3.62 7.90
CA GLY A 23 6.22 2.94 7.93
C GLY A 23 6.54 2.08 6.70
N GLY A 24 5.55 1.77 5.85
CA GLY A 24 5.73 1.03 4.59
C GLY A 24 5.15 1.74 3.37
N GLY A 25 4.78 0.98 2.33
CA GLY A 25 4.21 1.53 1.09
C GLY A 25 5.22 2.19 0.11
N GLY A 26 6.52 1.96 0.33
CA GLY A 26 7.62 2.44 -0.51
C GLY A 26 8.24 3.76 -0.07
N PHE A 27 9.12 4.32 -0.91
CA PHE A 27 9.92 5.49 -0.60
C PHE A 27 9.49 6.73 -1.40
N VAL A 28 9.54 7.90 -0.76
CA VAL A 28 9.11 9.19 -1.35
C VAL A 28 9.82 9.48 -2.68
N GLU A 29 11.14 9.35 -2.73
CA GLU A 29 11.91 9.66 -3.95
C GLU A 29 11.48 8.78 -5.13
N ARG A 30 11.27 7.48 -4.88
CA ARG A 30 10.82 6.52 -5.90
C ARG A 30 9.38 6.79 -6.35
N GLY A 31 8.51 7.17 -5.42
CA GLY A 31 7.14 7.58 -5.71
C GLY A 31 7.08 8.81 -6.61
N LEU A 32 7.83 9.85 -6.27
CA LEU A 32 7.95 11.09 -7.06
C LEU A 32 8.43 10.77 -8.48
N ARG A 33 9.53 10.01 -8.60
CA ARG A 33 10.09 9.62 -9.90
C ARG A 33 9.10 8.83 -10.77
N THR A 34 8.34 7.91 -10.16
CA THR A 34 7.34 7.09 -10.87
C THR A 34 6.18 7.94 -11.37
N ALA A 35 5.69 8.85 -10.54
CA ALA A 35 4.61 9.76 -10.90
C ALA A 35 5.04 10.77 -11.98
N GLU A 36 6.25 11.34 -11.85
CA GLU A 36 6.82 12.23 -12.88
C GLU A 36 6.94 11.53 -14.23
N LEU A 37 7.41 10.27 -14.24
CA LEU A 37 7.49 9.48 -15.45
C LEU A 37 6.11 9.27 -16.10
N ALA A 38 5.06 9.04 -15.31
CA ALA A 38 3.70 8.89 -15.82
C ALA A 38 3.21 10.16 -16.52
N LEU A 39 3.44 11.34 -15.94
CA LEU A 39 3.05 12.62 -16.54
C LEU A 39 3.91 13.01 -17.75
N GLN A 40 5.17 12.60 -17.79
CA GLN A 40 6.02 12.77 -18.99
C GLN A 40 5.56 11.87 -20.14
N ALA A 41 5.03 10.68 -19.81
CA ALA A 41 4.59 9.70 -20.80
C ALA A 41 3.21 10.03 -21.39
N GLY A 42 2.33 10.70 -20.63
CA GLY A 42 0.99 11.04 -21.08
C GLY A 42 0.15 11.76 -20.03
N ALA A 43 -1.17 11.64 -20.17
CA ALA A 43 -2.16 12.33 -19.32
C ALA A 43 -2.93 11.31 -18.48
N PRO A 44 -2.40 10.87 -17.32
CA PRO A 44 -3.12 9.94 -16.47
C PRO A 44 -4.41 10.56 -15.92
N GLU A 45 -5.47 9.76 -15.91
CA GLU A 45 -6.79 10.19 -15.42
C GLU A 45 -7.15 9.49 -14.11
N LEU A 46 -7.76 10.24 -13.19
CA LEU A 46 -8.33 9.73 -11.94
C LEU A 46 -9.85 9.95 -11.96
N TRP A 47 -10.61 8.87 -11.91
CA TRP A 47 -12.07 8.89 -11.96
C TRP A 47 -12.62 8.29 -10.66
N SER A 48 -13.63 8.89 -10.05
CA SER A 48 -14.30 8.28 -8.90
C SER A 48 -15.11 7.04 -9.31
N ALA A 49 -15.36 6.16 -8.34
CA ALA A 49 -16.01 4.87 -8.59
C ALA A 49 -17.45 4.99 -9.14
N ASP A 50 -18.17 6.07 -8.86
CA ASP A 50 -19.52 6.36 -9.35
C ASP A 50 -19.59 6.74 -10.84
N GLU A 51 -18.44 6.93 -11.50
CA GLU A 51 -18.35 7.16 -12.95
C GLU A 51 -18.42 5.86 -13.78
N PHE A 52 -18.51 4.70 -13.11
CA PHE A 52 -18.53 3.37 -13.72
C PHE A 52 -19.80 2.62 -13.34
N ALA A 53 -20.23 1.70 -14.20
CA ALA A 53 -21.30 0.78 -13.86
C ALA A 53 -20.82 -0.18 -12.75
N PRO A 54 -21.68 -0.60 -11.79
CA PRO A 54 -21.28 -1.54 -10.74
C PRO A 54 -20.70 -2.84 -11.30
N GLU A 55 -21.22 -3.29 -12.44
CA GLU A 55 -20.72 -4.43 -13.15
C GLU A 55 -19.40 -4.16 -13.86
N ASP A 56 -18.93 -2.95 -14.16
CA ASP A 56 -17.68 -2.74 -14.90
C ASP A 56 -16.47 -3.46 -14.27
N LEU A 57 -15.54 -3.93 -15.10
CA LEU A 57 -14.39 -4.70 -14.62
C LEU A 57 -13.17 -3.79 -14.40
N THR A 58 -12.59 -3.85 -13.20
CA THR A 58 -11.32 -3.22 -12.85
C THR A 58 -10.30 -4.25 -12.40
N ALA A 59 -9.02 -3.89 -12.33
CA ALA A 59 -7.95 -4.75 -11.85
C ALA A 59 -6.94 -3.97 -11.00
N THR A 60 -6.37 -4.65 -10.02
CA THR A 60 -5.31 -4.09 -9.18
C THR A 60 -4.00 -4.10 -9.95
N VAL A 61 -3.30 -2.97 -10.01
CA VAL A 61 -1.92 -2.88 -10.49
C VAL A 61 -0.97 -2.56 -9.35
N ALA A 62 0.16 -3.26 -9.29
CA ALA A 62 1.12 -3.14 -8.20
C ALA A 62 2.51 -3.64 -8.61
N LEU A 63 3.45 -3.50 -7.69
CA LEU A 63 4.74 -4.18 -7.73
C LEU A 63 4.75 -5.31 -6.70
N VAL A 64 5.38 -6.44 -7.02
CA VAL A 64 5.62 -7.54 -6.08
C VAL A 64 7.09 -7.89 -6.10
N GLY A 65 7.71 -7.98 -4.93
CA GLY A 65 9.12 -8.28 -4.82
C GLY A 65 9.65 -8.31 -3.40
N ALA A 66 10.96 -8.47 -3.30
CA ALA A 66 11.71 -8.47 -2.04
C ALA A 66 12.41 -7.12 -1.85
N PRO A 67 12.14 -6.37 -0.77
CA PRO A 67 12.84 -5.13 -0.46
C PRO A 67 14.37 -5.27 -0.37
N ALA A 68 14.85 -6.43 0.09
CA ALA A 68 16.29 -6.73 0.23
C ALA A 68 17.02 -7.07 -1.08
N ALA A 69 16.32 -7.10 -2.23
CA ALA A 69 16.98 -7.34 -3.50
C ALA A 69 17.99 -6.21 -3.79
N SER A 70 19.24 -6.58 -4.07
CA SER A 70 20.34 -5.61 -4.21
C SER A 70 20.30 -4.78 -5.49
N ASP A 71 19.72 -5.31 -6.56
CA ASP A 71 19.65 -4.62 -7.86
C ASP A 71 18.44 -5.07 -8.70
N PRO A 72 17.21 -4.78 -8.23
CA PRO A 72 16.01 -5.19 -8.93
C PRO A 72 15.68 -4.28 -10.10
N LEU A 73 15.07 -4.84 -11.15
CA LEU A 73 14.65 -4.07 -12.33
C LEU A 73 13.20 -4.34 -12.71
N VAL A 74 12.38 -3.29 -12.62
CA VAL A 74 11.05 -3.23 -13.25
C VAL A 74 11.03 -2.02 -14.17
N LEU A 75 10.95 -2.28 -15.48
CA LEU A 75 10.81 -1.25 -16.49
C LEU A 75 9.34 -0.92 -16.73
N PRO A 76 9.02 0.28 -17.22
CA PRO A 76 7.64 0.64 -17.54
C PRO A 76 7.00 -0.30 -18.58
N THR A 77 7.79 -0.88 -19.49
CA THR A 77 7.34 -1.92 -20.43
C THR A 77 6.90 -3.21 -19.71
N HIS A 78 7.50 -3.56 -18.56
CA HIS A 78 7.08 -4.70 -17.76
C HIS A 78 5.71 -4.46 -17.11
N LEU A 79 5.43 -3.24 -16.68
CA LEU A 79 4.12 -2.85 -16.13
C LEU A 79 3.01 -3.04 -17.17
N LEU A 80 3.24 -2.59 -18.40
CA LEU A 80 2.31 -2.76 -19.52
C LEU A 80 2.17 -4.22 -19.91
N ARG A 81 3.28 -4.98 -19.91
CA ARG A 81 3.27 -6.41 -20.21
C ARG A 81 2.45 -7.22 -19.20
N ALA A 82 2.56 -6.93 -17.91
CA ALA A 82 1.75 -7.56 -16.88
C ALA A 82 0.24 -7.31 -17.12
N LEU A 83 -0.14 -6.08 -17.48
CA LEU A 83 -1.52 -5.73 -17.82
C LEU A 83 -2.00 -6.41 -19.12
N GLU A 84 -1.13 -6.51 -20.14
CA GLU A 84 -1.42 -7.25 -21.38
C GLU A 84 -1.70 -8.73 -21.07
N LEU A 85 -0.85 -9.37 -20.26
CA LEU A 85 -0.98 -10.77 -19.88
C LEU A 85 -2.26 -11.03 -19.09
N LEU A 86 -2.63 -10.13 -18.17
CA LEU A 86 -3.90 -10.22 -17.47
C LEU A 86 -5.09 -10.17 -18.45
N ARG A 87 -5.08 -9.23 -19.41
CA ARG A 87 -6.21 -8.98 -20.33
C ARG A 87 -6.54 -10.14 -21.26
N ARG A 88 -5.59 -11.06 -21.52
CA ARG A 88 -5.77 -12.18 -22.46
C ARG A 88 -6.90 -13.14 -22.04
N ASP A 89 -7.05 -13.35 -20.74
CA ASP A 89 -7.96 -14.36 -20.18
C ASP A 89 -9.20 -13.74 -19.50
N LEU A 90 -9.44 -12.44 -19.70
CA LEU A 90 -10.59 -11.77 -19.10
C LEU A 90 -11.89 -12.05 -19.89
N PRO A 91 -13.03 -12.22 -19.20
CA PRO A 91 -14.32 -12.43 -19.87
C PRO A 91 -14.80 -11.19 -20.64
N ARG A 92 -14.26 -10.01 -20.33
CA ARG A 92 -14.55 -8.72 -20.98
C ARG A 92 -13.43 -7.72 -20.70
N PRO A 93 -13.35 -6.63 -21.49
CA PRO A 93 -12.33 -5.60 -21.29
C PRO A 93 -12.39 -4.96 -19.89
N LEU A 94 -11.23 -4.50 -19.41
CA LEU A 94 -11.17 -3.64 -18.24
C LEU A 94 -11.70 -2.26 -18.60
N ALA A 95 -12.58 -1.72 -17.77
CA ALA A 95 -13.03 -0.32 -17.85
C ALA A 95 -12.02 0.62 -17.18
N ALA A 96 -11.27 0.13 -16.18
CA ALA A 96 -10.31 0.91 -15.40
C ALA A 96 -9.31 0.01 -14.66
N ILE A 97 -8.40 0.64 -13.91
CA ILE A 97 -7.45 0.00 -13.00
C ILE A 97 -7.44 0.72 -11.65
N HIS A 98 -6.92 0.08 -10.60
CA HIS A 98 -6.80 0.69 -9.28
C HIS A 98 -5.51 0.25 -8.58
N THR A 99 -5.08 1.00 -7.56
CA THR A 99 -3.88 0.68 -6.77
C THR A 99 -4.17 -0.38 -5.70
N ASN A 100 -3.14 -1.10 -5.25
CA ASN A 100 -3.25 -2.01 -4.12
C ASN A 100 -3.44 -1.27 -2.79
N GLU A 101 -2.73 -0.16 -2.56
CA GLU A 101 -2.79 0.54 -1.27
C GLU A 101 -2.29 1.98 -1.39
N ASN A 102 -2.52 2.79 -0.35
CA ASN A 102 -1.82 4.06 -0.21
C ASN A 102 -0.46 3.89 0.49
N GLY A 103 0.52 4.55 -0.09
CA GLY A 103 1.94 4.52 0.27
C GLY A 103 2.70 5.50 -0.63
N ALA A 104 3.95 5.79 -0.31
CA ALA A 104 4.73 6.75 -1.08
C ALA A 104 4.86 6.34 -2.56
N GLU A 105 5.10 5.06 -2.83
CA GLU A 105 5.14 4.50 -4.19
C GLU A 105 3.79 3.95 -4.63
N THR A 106 3.04 3.35 -3.71
CA THR A 106 1.84 2.59 -4.08
C THR A 106 0.66 3.48 -4.42
N THR A 107 0.53 4.69 -3.85
CA THR A 107 -0.55 5.63 -4.21
C THR A 107 -0.58 5.96 -5.71
N VAL A 108 0.60 5.97 -6.35
CA VAL A 108 0.76 6.35 -7.76
C VAL A 108 0.78 5.14 -8.71
N ASN A 109 0.58 3.92 -8.18
CA ASN A 109 0.42 2.74 -9.02
C ASN A 109 -0.77 2.92 -9.97
N GLY A 110 -0.56 2.58 -11.24
CA GLY A 110 -1.56 2.75 -12.30
C GLY A 110 -1.50 4.07 -13.04
N TRP A 111 -0.80 5.09 -12.53
CA TRP A 111 -0.68 6.37 -13.25
C TRP A 111 0.04 6.16 -14.59
N PHE A 112 1.17 5.45 -14.59
CA PHE A 112 1.87 5.14 -15.84
C PHE A 112 1.02 4.28 -16.79
N HIS A 113 0.31 3.28 -16.27
CA HIS A 113 -0.61 2.47 -17.07
C HIS A 113 -1.72 3.33 -17.70
N SER A 114 -2.26 4.29 -16.95
CA SER A 114 -3.30 5.19 -17.42
C SER A 114 -2.79 6.07 -18.55
N ALA A 115 -1.66 6.74 -18.32
CA ALA A 115 -0.99 7.58 -19.31
C ALA A 115 -0.71 6.84 -20.64
N MET A 116 -0.32 5.56 -20.57
CA MET A 116 0.08 4.78 -21.74
C MET A 116 -1.05 4.03 -22.44
N THR A 117 -2.13 3.69 -21.73
CA THR A 117 -3.20 2.83 -22.27
C THR A 117 -4.54 3.54 -22.44
N GLY A 118 -4.72 4.72 -21.87
CA GLY A 118 -5.99 5.43 -21.82
C GLY A 118 -7.02 4.82 -20.86
N LEU A 119 -6.67 3.77 -20.10
CA LEU A 119 -7.53 3.34 -19.00
C LEU A 119 -7.45 4.33 -17.84
N PRO A 120 -8.56 4.83 -17.31
CA PRO A 120 -8.52 5.66 -16.12
C PRO A 120 -8.10 4.83 -14.89
N VAL A 121 -7.48 5.50 -13.93
CA VAL A 121 -7.33 5.00 -12.56
C VAL A 121 -8.62 5.30 -11.81
N ILE A 122 -9.21 4.30 -11.16
CA ILE A 122 -10.32 4.53 -10.21
C ILE A 122 -9.70 5.15 -8.96
N ASP A 123 -10.31 6.20 -8.42
CA ASP A 123 -10.04 6.71 -7.08
C ASP A 123 -10.51 5.69 -6.05
N LEU A 124 -9.71 4.63 -5.91
CA LEU A 124 -9.94 3.45 -5.11
C LEU A 124 -8.60 2.77 -4.88
N ALA A 125 -8.39 2.27 -3.68
CA ALA A 125 -7.32 1.33 -3.36
C ALA A 125 -7.92 0.03 -2.83
N CYS A 126 -7.18 -1.09 -2.92
CA CYS A 126 -7.62 -2.28 -2.19
C CYS A 126 -7.69 -2.01 -0.68
N ASN A 127 -6.84 -1.13 -0.17
CA ASN A 127 -6.88 -0.60 1.20
C ASN A 127 -6.35 0.85 1.23
N GLY A 128 -6.93 1.76 2.01
CA GLY A 128 -6.49 3.17 2.03
C GLY A 128 -5.24 3.46 2.86
N ARG A 129 -4.57 2.42 3.35
CA ARG A 129 -3.23 2.46 3.97
C ARG A 129 -2.43 1.21 3.60
N ALA A 130 -1.10 1.27 3.75
CA ALA A 130 -0.24 0.13 3.47
C ALA A 130 -0.43 -1.03 4.46
N HIS A 131 -0.14 -2.25 4.01
CA HIS A 131 -0.29 -3.48 4.77
C HIS A 131 0.75 -4.57 4.40
N PRO A 132 1.07 -5.49 5.32
CA PRO A 132 2.18 -6.43 5.11
C PRO A 132 1.84 -7.64 4.23
N SER A 133 0.56 -7.98 4.06
CA SER A 133 0.16 -9.22 3.39
C SER A 133 -0.76 -9.01 2.19
N SER A 134 -0.64 -9.88 1.19
CA SER A 134 -1.50 -9.84 0.00
C SER A 134 -2.96 -10.13 0.32
N VAL A 135 -3.25 -10.93 1.36
CA VAL A 135 -4.62 -11.26 1.79
C VAL A 135 -5.29 -10.05 2.45
N MET A 136 -4.53 -9.24 3.19
CA MET A 136 -4.99 -7.95 3.70
C MET A 136 -5.38 -7.01 2.55
N GLY A 137 -4.61 -6.99 1.46
CA GLY A 137 -4.91 -6.21 0.25
C GLY A 137 -5.84 -6.87 -0.77
N ALA A 138 -6.56 -7.93 -0.38
CA ALA A 138 -7.35 -8.73 -1.32
C ALA A 138 -8.84 -8.35 -1.38
N MET A 139 -9.30 -7.33 -0.64
CA MET A 139 -10.72 -6.92 -0.61
C MET A 139 -11.68 -8.09 -0.32
N GLY A 140 -11.29 -9.01 0.56
CA GLY A 140 -12.11 -10.18 0.91
C GLY A 140 -12.29 -11.22 -0.21
N LEU A 141 -11.61 -11.09 -1.35
CA LEU A 141 -11.76 -12.00 -2.50
C LEU A 141 -11.45 -13.48 -2.18
N HIS A 142 -10.68 -13.74 -1.12
CA HIS A 142 -10.41 -15.09 -0.63
C HIS A 142 -11.63 -15.77 0.03
N LEU A 143 -12.66 -14.99 0.38
CA LEU A 143 -13.92 -15.48 0.95
C LEU A 143 -15.04 -15.57 -0.09
N LYS A 144 -14.83 -15.01 -1.29
CA LYS A 144 -15.85 -15.02 -2.34
C LYS A 144 -15.91 -16.41 -2.96
N ASP A 145 -17.02 -17.10 -2.73
CA ASP A 145 -17.25 -18.45 -3.27
C ASP A 145 -17.07 -18.48 -4.80
N GLY A 146 -16.27 -19.43 -5.26
CA GLY A 146 -15.97 -19.60 -6.68
C GLY A 146 -15.06 -18.52 -7.29
N TYR A 147 -14.54 -17.56 -6.51
CA TYR A 147 -13.60 -16.58 -7.03
C TYR A 147 -12.30 -17.24 -7.47
N ARG A 148 -11.89 -16.92 -8.70
CA ARG A 148 -10.65 -17.38 -9.30
C ARG A 148 -9.77 -16.18 -9.60
N SER A 149 -8.65 -16.09 -8.89
CA SER A 149 -7.64 -15.05 -9.13
C SER A 149 -6.98 -15.28 -10.48
N VAL A 150 -6.75 -14.20 -11.22
CA VAL A 150 -5.92 -14.15 -12.43
C VAL A 150 -4.88 -13.05 -12.21
N GLN A 151 -3.60 -13.36 -12.44
CA GLN A 151 -2.50 -12.41 -12.27
C GLN A 151 -1.55 -12.50 -13.45
N GLY A 152 -1.36 -11.38 -14.14
CA GLY A 152 -0.26 -11.18 -15.08
C GLY A 152 0.92 -10.54 -14.37
N TYR A 153 2.14 -10.98 -14.69
CA TYR A 153 3.37 -10.43 -14.11
C TYR A 153 4.48 -10.35 -15.15
N ALA A 154 5.40 -9.39 -14.98
CA ALA A 154 6.61 -9.29 -15.78
C ALA A 154 7.70 -8.51 -15.02
N GLY A 155 8.96 -8.89 -15.16
CA GLY A 155 10.07 -8.20 -14.51
C GLY A 155 11.43 -8.82 -14.80
N GLY A 156 12.46 -8.18 -14.25
CA GLY A 156 13.83 -8.66 -14.32
C GLY A 156 14.65 -8.03 -15.44
N LYS A 157 15.95 -8.31 -15.39
CA LYS A 157 16.93 -7.86 -16.39
C LYS A 157 16.85 -8.73 -17.63
N PRO A 158 17.44 -8.36 -18.77
CA PRO A 158 17.37 -9.18 -19.99
C PRO A 158 17.73 -10.66 -19.81
N TYR A 159 18.62 -10.99 -18.87
CA TYR A 159 19.06 -12.36 -18.57
C TYR A 159 18.33 -13.03 -17.41
N THR A 160 17.53 -12.30 -16.62
CA THR A 160 16.62 -12.82 -15.59
C THR A 160 15.16 -12.53 -15.91
N TYR A 161 14.87 -12.13 -17.14
CA TYR A 161 13.54 -11.68 -17.53
C TYR A 161 12.55 -12.83 -17.39
N VAL A 162 11.47 -12.58 -16.67
CA VAL A 162 10.37 -13.51 -16.52
C VAL A 162 9.05 -12.76 -16.67
N ASP A 163 8.16 -13.33 -17.46
CA ASP A 163 6.77 -12.92 -17.53
C ASP A 163 5.84 -14.14 -17.54
N GLY A 164 4.57 -13.90 -17.24
CA GLY A 164 3.58 -14.97 -17.27
C GLY A 164 2.22 -14.52 -16.76
N ALA A 165 1.26 -15.40 -16.95
CA ALA A 165 -0.06 -15.31 -16.36
C ALA A 165 -0.34 -16.56 -15.54
N VAL A 166 -0.94 -16.40 -14.37
CA VAL A 166 -1.32 -17.52 -13.51
C VAL A 166 -2.77 -17.33 -13.05
N SER A 167 -3.52 -18.43 -12.97
CA SER A 167 -4.90 -18.41 -12.51
C SER A 167 -5.24 -19.57 -11.57
N GLY A 168 -6.04 -19.31 -10.54
CA GLY A 168 -6.31 -20.27 -9.47
C GLY A 168 -6.79 -19.61 -8.17
N GLY A 169 -6.60 -20.27 -7.03
CA GLY A 169 -6.88 -19.69 -5.71
C GLY A 169 -5.93 -18.53 -5.38
N LEU A 170 -6.43 -17.51 -4.68
CA LEU A 170 -5.72 -16.24 -4.42
C LEU A 170 -4.32 -16.42 -3.81
N GLU A 171 -4.19 -17.26 -2.79
CA GLU A 171 -2.91 -17.50 -2.10
C GLU A 171 -1.91 -18.25 -2.98
N ALA A 172 -2.40 -19.25 -3.72
CA ALA A 172 -1.58 -20.05 -4.64
C ALA A 172 -1.03 -19.20 -5.79
N THR A 173 -1.89 -18.38 -6.42
CA THR A 173 -1.47 -17.47 -7.49
C THR A 173 -0.48 -16.43 -6.98
N SER A 174 -0.75 -15.83 -5.81
CA SER A 174 0.16 -14.86 -5.18
C SER A 174 1.53 -15.49 -4.85
N SER A 175 1.55 -16.75 -4.41
CA SER A 175 2.79 -17.48 -4.16
C SER A 175 3.61 -17.75 -5.42
N VAL A 176 2.95 -18.03 -6.55
CA VAL A 176 3.61 -18.18 -7.86
C VAL A 176 4.25 -16.85 -8.27
N VAL A 177 3.51 -15.74 -8.22
CA VAL A 177 4.02 -14.41 -8.59
C VAL A 177 5.18 -14.00 -7.68
N ARG A 178 5.10 -14.26 -6.37
CA ARG A 178 6.21 -13.99 -5.44
C ARG A 178 7.46 -14.78 -5.80
N ARG A 179 7.35 -16.07 -6.16
CA ARG A 179 8.50 -16.85 -6.64
C ARG A 179 9.05 -16.31 -7.96
N ALA A 180 8.19 -15.92 -8.91
CA ALA A 180 8.63 -15.28 -10.15
C ALA A 180 9.41 -13.99 -9.87
N SER A 181 9.04 -13.21 -8.85
CA SER A 181 9.81 -12.01 -8.46
C SER A 181 11.23 -12.32 -8.00
N VAL A 182 11.44 -13.46 -7.34
CA VAL A 182 12.78 -13.91 -6.92
C VAL A 182 13.60 -14.28 -8.15
N GLU A 183 13.04 -15.07 -9.07
CA GLU A 183 13.69 -15.44 -10.33
C GLU A 183 13.99 -14.22 -11.22
N ALA A 184 13.15 -13.18 -11.15
CA ALA A 184 13.37 -11.92 -11.84
C ALA A 184 14.58 -11.12 -11.33
N GLY A 185 15.15 -11.51 -10.17
CA GLY A 185 16.19 -10.74 -9.50
C GLY A 185 15.65 -9.71 -8.50
N GLY A 186 14.40 -9.85 -8.07
CA GLY A 186 13.88 -9.17 -6.89
C GLY A 186 12.46 -8.63 -7.03
N TRP A 187 12.05 -8.15 -8.20
CA TRP A 187 10.75 -7.49 -8.38
C TRP A 187 10.13 -7.79 -9.75
N VAL A 188 8.80 -7.83 -9.78
CA VAL A 188 7.97 -7.87 -10.98
C VAL A 188 6.85 -6.84 -10.88
N GLY A 189 6.49 -6.24 -12.01
CA GLY A 189 5.21 -5.55 -12.17
C GLY A 189 4.08 -6.56 -12.25
N VAL A 190 2.93 -6.24 -11.66
CA VAL A 190 1.78 -7.14 -11.57
C VAL A 190 0.49 -6.40 -11.90
N ALA A 191 -0.36 -7.05 -12.70
CA ALA A 191 -1.76 -6.70 -12.85
C ALA A 191 -2.58 -7.93 -12.44
N ARG A 192 -3.48 -7.79 -11.47
CA ARG A 192 -4.10 -8.93 -10.82
C ARG A 192 -5.54 -8.69 -10.40
N ASN A 193 -6.18 -9.81 -10.06
CA ASN A 193 -7.44 -9.87 -9.34
C ASN A 193 -8.53 -8.99 -9.98
N PRO A 194 -8.89 -9.28 -11.24
CA PRO A 194 -9.97 -8.56 -11.89
C PRO A 194 -11.25 -8.72 -11.05
N VAL A 195 -11.97 -7.62 -10.88
CA VAL A 195 -13.11 -7.51 -9.97
C VAL A 195 -14.09 -6.47 -10.49
N GLU A 196 -15.37 -6.65 -10.18
CA GLU A 196 -16.41 -5.68 -10.52
C GLU A 196 -16.26 -4.42 -9.66
N VAL A 197 -16.47 -3.24 -10.25
CA VAL A 197 -16.33 -1.95 -9.57
C VAL A 197 -17.25 -1.87 -8.35
N GLY A 198 -18.48 -2.39 -8.45
CA GLY A 198 -19.42 -2.44 -7.33
C GLY A 198 -18.86 -3.24 -6.14
N TYR A 199 -18.27 -4.41 -6.39
CA TYR A 199 -17.62 -5.20 -5.35
C TYR A 199 -16.40 -4.46 -4.76
N ALA A 200 -15.54 -3.88 -5.62
CA ALA A 200 -14.37 -3.13 -5.16
C ALA A 200 -14.77 -1.93 -4.29
N THR A 201 -15.87 -1.24 -4.63
CA THR A 201 -16.38 -0.09 -3.86
C THR A 201 -16.85 -0.49 -2.46
N VAL A 202 -17.47 -1.67 -2.32
CA VAL A 202 -17.95 -2.17 -1.03
C VAL A 202 -16.81 -2.74 -0.17
N HIS A 203 -15.85 -3.42 -0.79
CA HIS A 203 -14.82 -4.18 -0.05
C HIS A 203 -13.45 -3.53 0.00
N GLY A 204 -13.15 -2.57 -0.88
CA GLY A 204 -11.93 -1.78 -0.92
C GLY A 204 -12.06 -0.44 -0.19
N ALA A 205 -11.30 0.56 -0.64
CA ALA A 205 -11.29 1.91 -0.10
C ALA A 205 -11.57 2.93 -1.21
N PRO A 206 -12.85 3.17 -1.58
CA PRO A 206 -13.21 4.20 -2.55
C PRO A 206 -12.82 5.60 -2.03
N GLY A 207 -12.25 6.44 -2.88
CA GLY A 207 -11.73 7.77 -2.54
C GLY A 207 -10.31 7.78 -1.96
N ALA A 208 -9.63 6.62 -1.92
CA ALA A 208 -8.34 6.50 -1.24
C ALA A 208 -7.23 7.39 -1.83
N ILE A 209 -7.17 7.56 -3.15
CA ILE A 209 -6.13 8.36 -3.81
C ILE A 209 -6.43 9.84 -3.60
N GLY A 210 -7.70 10.24 -3.76
CA GLY A 210 -8.15 11.61 -3.44
C GLY A 210 -7.86 11.98 -1.99
N PHE A 211 -8.10 11.07 -1.05
CA PHE A 211 -7.79 11.25 0.37
C PHE A 211 -6.29 11.41 0.62
N ALA A 212 -5.45 10.60 -0.03
CA ALA A 212 -4.00 10.75 0.04
C ALA A 212 -3.54 12.11 -0.50
N ILE A 213 -4.12 12.58 -1.59
CA ILE A 213 -3.80 13.89 -2.18
C ILE A 213 -4.20 15.03 -1.24
N GLU A 214 -5.41 15.00 -0.66
CA GLU A 214 -5.81 16.01 0.33
C GLU A 214 -4.86 16.01 1.53
N LEU A 215 -4.60 14.84 2.12
CA LEU A 215 -3.68 14.70 3.24
C LEU A 215 -2.29 15.24 2.90
N GLY A 216 -1.80 14.96 1.69
CA GLY A 216 -0.53 15.47 1.20
C GLY A 216 -0.48 16.99 1.14
N HIS A 217 -1.55 17.65 0.70
CA HIS A 217 -1.63 19.12 0.77
C HIS A 217 -1.55 19.63 2.21
N ARG A 218 -2.22 18.96 3.17
CA ARG A 218 -2.14 19.35 4.59
C ARG A 218 -0.74 19.15 5.16
N PHE A 219 -0.11 18.03 4.84
CA PHE A 219 1.25 17.72 5.24
C PHE A 219 2.27 18.71 4.66
N LEU A 220 2.16 19.04 3.37
CA LEU A 220 3.09 19.97 2.72
C LEU A 220 2.95 21.41 3.25
N ALA A 221 1.78 21.80 3.74
CA ALA A 221 1.55 23.12 4.32
C ALA A 221 2.04 23.24 5.77
N ASP A 222 1.70 22.25 6.61
CA ASP A 222 1.83 22.34 8.07
C ASP A 222 2.70 21.22 8.68
N GLY A 223 3.38 20.43 7.85
CA GLY A 223 4.21 19.29 8.28
C GLY A 223 3.42 18.17 8.97
N PRO A 224 4.06 17.40 9.86
CA PRO A 224 3.42 16.31 10.61
C PRO A 224 2.16 16.73 11.39
N VAL A 225 2.13 17.97 11.91
CA VAL A 225 0.98 18.49 12.65
C VAL A 225 -0.24 18.70 11.73
N GLY A 226 -0.01 19.14 10.48
CA GLY A 226 -1.05 19.25 9.46
C GLY A 226 -1.70 17.90 9.15
N ALA A 227 -0.86 16.89 8.96
CA ALA A 227 -1.31 15.52 8.73
C ALA A 227 -2.11 14.98 9.94
N ALA A 228 -1.56 15.11 11.15
CA ALA A 228 -2.23 14.68 12.38
C ALA A 228 -3.62 15.32 12.52
N ARG A 229 -3.73 16.64 12.32
CA ARG A 229 -5.00 17.36 12.41
C ARG A 229 -6.02 16.86 11.39
N HIS A 230 -5.60 16.63 10.15
CA HIS A 230 -6.49 16.14 9.09
C HIS A 230 -7.02 14.73 9.40
N LEU A 231 -6.18 13.88 9.96
CA LEU A 231 -6.51 12.51 10.32
C LEU A 231 -7.26 12.39 11.66
N GLY A 232 -7.52 13.51 12.36
CA GLY A 232 -8.05 13.49 13.73
C GLY A 232 -7.14 12.74 14.71
N GLY A 233 -5.83 12.80 14.45
CA GLY A 233 -4.77 12.19 15.23
C GLY A 233 -3.91 13.24 15.94
N GLU A 234 -2.77 12.80 16.45
CA GLU A 234 -1.84 13.63 17.22
C GLU A 234 -0.39 13.12 17.08
N ILE A 235 0.59 13.99 17.31
CA ILE A 235 1.98 13.58 17.51
C ILE A 235 2.11 13.15 18.98
N VAL A 236 2.08 11.85 19.22
CA VAL A 236 2.02 11.24 20.56
C VAL A 236 3.37 11.18 21.27
N ALA A 237 4.46 11.19 20.51
CA ALA A 237 5.81 11.04 21.04
C ALA A 237 6.84 11.75 20.16
N THR A 238 7.95 12.15 20.78
CA THR A 238 9.15 12.62 20.10
C THR A 238 10.37 12.23 20.93
N GLY A 239 11.36 11.61 20.31
CA GLY A 239 12.56 11.18 21.02
C GLY A 239 13.62 10.56 20.13
N THR A 240 14.75 10.23 20.74
CA THR A 240 15.89 9.60 20.05
C THR A 240 15.71 8.11 20.03
N VAL A 241 15.98 7.45 18.91
CA VAL A 241 15.96 5.99 18.82
C VAL A 241 17.10 5.43 19.69
N ARG A 242 16.76 4.82 20.81
CA ARG A 242 17.69 4.15 21.71
C ARG A 242 18.02 2.75 21.23
N GLU A 243 17.03 2.08 20.67
CA GLU A 243 17.14 0.70 20.22
C GLU A 243 16.40 0.52 18.91
N TYR A 244 17.02 -0.20 17.98
CA TYR A 244 16.40 -0.65 16.74
C TYR A 244 16.85 -2.08 16.45
N ARG A 245 15.88 -2.98 16.27
CA ARG A 245 16.12 -4.35 15.81
C ARG A 245 15.20 -4.62 14.63
N CYS A 246 15.76 -5.15 13.55
CA CYS A 246 15.02 -5.54 12.35
C CYS A 246 15.62 -6.83 11.81
N GLU A 247 14.77 -7.82 11.57
CA GLU A 247 15.13 -9.10 10.96
C GLU A 247 14.22 -9.39 9.76
N GLN A 248 14.80 -9.92 8.68
CA GLN A 248 14.01 -10.39 7.54
C GLN A 248 13.44 -11.77 7.83
N ARG A 249 12.11 -11.89 7.86
CA ARG A 249 11.39 -13.16 8.04
C ARG A 249 10.31 -13.29 6.97
N GLU A 250 10.38 -14.38 6.20
CA GLU A 250 9.46 -14.68 5.10
C GLU A 250 9.33 -13.57 4.04
N GLY A 251 10.38 -12.76 3.87
CA GLY A 251 10.41 -11.62 2.93
C GLY A 251 9.79 -10.34 3.49
N LEU A 252 9.55 -10.27 4.79
CA LEU A 252 9.05 -9.09 5.51
C LEU A 252 10.09 -8.65 6.55
N ASP A 253 10.16 -7.34 6.79
CA ASP A 253 11.00 -6.74 7.83
C ASP A 253 10.23 -6.73 9.16
N VAL A 254 10.65 -7.58 10.09
CA VAL A 254 10.03 -7.72 11.42
C VAL A 254 10.93 -7.08 12.44
N GLY A 255 10.40 -6.18 13.26
CA GLY A 255 11.26 -5.46 14.18
C GLY A 255 10.58 -4.64 15.26
N VAL A 256 11.45 -3.95 15.99
CA VAL A 256 11.09 -3.06 17.09
C VAL A 256 12.00 -1.83 17.11
N ALA A 257 11.41 -0.67 17.35
CA ALA A 257 12.08 0.60 17.64
C ALA A 257 11.67 1.07 19.03
N VAL A 258 12.65 1.47 19.85
CA VAL A 258 12.41 2.01 21.20
C VAL A 258 13.02 3.40 21.28
N LEU A 259 12.22 4.37 21.74
CA LEU A 259 12.68 5.75 21.91
C LEU A 259 13.18 6.00 23.33
N ASP A 260 14.18 6.88 23.44
CA ASP A 260 14.53 7.60 24.64
C ASP A 260 13.70 8.88 24.70
N ASP A 261 12.51 8.77 25.28
CA ASP A 261 11.56 9.86 25.46
C ASP A 261 10.85 9.77 26.81
N ALA A 262 10.11 10.81 27.17
CA ALA A 262 9.36 10.85 28.42
C ALA A 262 8.18 9.86 28.44
N ALA A 263 7.68 9.46 27.27
CA ALA A 263 6.51 8.60 27.14
C ALA A 263 6.84 7.10 27.22
N GLY A 264 8.11 6.70 27.12
CA GLY A 264 8.52 5.30 27.11
C GLY A 264 8.03 4.58 25.85
N THR A 265 8.26 5.19 24.68
CA THR A 265 7.68 4.74 23.41
C THR A 265 8.36 3.49 22.86
N THR A 266 7.54 2.48 22.54
CA THR A 266 7.94 1.26 21.81
C THR A 266 7.06 1.06 20.58
N LEU A 267 7.68 0.80 19.44
CA LEU A 267 7.04 0.59 18.15
C LEU A 267 7.40 -0.81 17.63
N HIS A 268 6.41 -1.67 17.45
CA HIS A 268 6.61 -2.94 16.75
C HIS A 268 6.13 -2.83 15.30
N PHE A 269 6.87 -3.41 14.37
CA PHE A 269 6.56 -3.33 12.94
C PHE A 269 6.76 -4.66 12.22
N VAL A 270 5.99 -4.83 11.15
CA VAL A 270 6.16 -5.85 10.11
C VAL A 270 6.00 -5.12 8.78
N ASN A 271 7.10 -4.63 8.21
CA ASN A 271 7.17 -3.54 7.21
C ASN A 271 6.49 -2.24 7.70
N GLU A 272 5.20 -2.25 7.97
CA GLU A 272 4.45 -1.15 8.56
C GLU A 272 4.43 -1.26 10.09
N TYR A 273 4.21 -0.13 10.77
CA TYR A 273 4.03 -0.13 12.22
C TYR A 273 2.71 -0.82 12.61
N MET A 274 2.84 -1.86 13.43
CA MET A 274 1.76 -2.73 13.88
C MET A 274 1.22 -2.34 15.24
N THR A 275 2.07 -1.92 16.17
CA THR A 275 1.65 -1.45 17.50
C THR A 275 2.50 -0.31 17.99
N LEU A 276 1.89 0.52 18.83
CA LEU A 276 2.50 1.60 19.58
C LEU A 276 2.20 1.38 21.06
N GLU A 277 3.24 1.36 21.88
CA GLU A 277 3.15 1.28 23.33
C GLU A 277 3.81 2.50 23.97
N LEU A 278 3.17 3.05 25.00
CA LEU A 278 3.67 4.15 25.82
C LEU A 278 3.70 3.69 27.27
N GLY A 279 4.86 3.75 27.93
CA GLY A 279 5.01 3.30 29.32
C GLY A 279 4.69 1.81 29.53
N GLY A 280 4.80 0.99 28.48
CA GLY A 280 4.44 -0.43 28.49
C GLY A 280 2.94 -0.71 28.31
N GLU A 281 2.11 0.30 28.09
CA GLU A 281 0.69 0.13 27.77
C GLU A 281 0.44 0.35 26.28
N ARG A 282 -0.37 -0.52 25.66
CA ARG A 282 -0.68 -0.43 24.24
C ARG A 282 -1.63 0.73 23.94
N ARG A 283 -1.10 1.75 23.27
CA ARG A 283 -1.82 2.96 22.86
C ARG A 283 -2.54 2.80 21.52
N ALA A 284 -1.98 2.01 20.61
CA ALA A 284 -2.55 1.76 19.29
C ALA A 284 -2.14 0.39 18.74
N ALA A 285 -3.00 -0.16 17.88
CA ALA A 285 -2.75 -1.36 17.12
C ALA A 285 -3.29 -1.20 15.70
N PHE A 286 -2.58 -1.75 14.72
CA PHE A 286 -3.04 -1.80 13.34
C PHE A 286 -4.46 -2.40 13.30
N PRO A 287 -5.44 -1.77 12.62
CA PRO A 287 -5.25 -0.84 11.50
C PRO A 287 -5.15 0.65 11.86
N ASP A 288 -5.09 1.03 13.14
CA ASP A 288 -4.77 2.43 13.53
C ASP A 288 -3.46 2.86 12.87
N LEU A 289 -3.43 4.09 12.34
CA LEU A 289 -2.24 4.60 11.65
C LEU A 289 -1.20 5.02 12.68
N ILE A 290 0.00 4.47 12.51
CA ILE A 290 1.21 4.86 13.23
C ILE A 290 2.23 5.23 12.16
N THR A 291 2.71 6.46 12.18
CA THR A 291 3.65 6.99 11.19
C THR A 291 4.79 7.70 11.91
N THR A 292 6.02 7.46 11.49
CA THR A 292 7.19 8.15 12.02
C THR A 292 7.68 9.22 11.07
N PHE A 293 8.28 10.26 11.65
CA PHE A 293 8.89 11.37 10.94
C PHE A 293 10.30 11.58 11.47
N ASP A 294 11.23 12.00 10.62
CA ASP A 294 12.58 12.38 11.06
C ASP A 294 12.62 13.76 11.74
N ALA A 295 13.83 14.24 12.05
CA ALA A 295 14.05 15.54 12.70
C ALA A 295 13.54 16.74 11.89
N ASP A 296 13.51 16.62 10.56
CA ASP A 296 13.04 17.66 9.64
C ASP A 296 11.52 17.53 9.40
N GLY A 297 10.88 16.53 10.00
CA GLY A 297 9.45 16.26 9.87
C GLY A 297 9.09 15.51 8.58
N ALA A 298 10.06 14.94 7.86
CA ALA A 298 9.80 14.13 6.68
C ALA A 298 9.33 12.72 7.07
N PRO A 299 8.36 12.10 6.37
CA PRO A 299 7.90 10.74 6.68
C PRO A 299 9.06 9.76 6.56
N LEU A 300 9.23 8.89 7.56
CA LEU A 300 10.32 7.94 7.63
C LEU A 300 9.76 6.50 7.58
N ALA A 301 10.29 5.70 6.65
CA ALA A 301 9.96 4.28 6.59
C ALA A 301 10.56 3.54 7.80
N SER A 302 9.91 2.46 8.24
CA SER A 302 10.41 1.63 9.35
C SER A 302 11.82 1.12 9.07
N ALA A 303 12.08 0.73 7.82
CA ALA A 303 13.38 0.24 7.34
C ALA A 303 14.51 1.29 7.39
N ASP A 304 14.18 2.58 7.38
CA ASP A 304 15.15 3.68 7.43
C ASP A 304 15.42 4.18 8.86
N VAL A 305 14.76 3.60 9.86
CA VAL A 305 15.01 3.91 11.27
C VAL A 305 16.38 3.37 11.69
N ALA A 306 17.12 4.16 12.46
CA ALA A 306 18.42 3.78 13.00
C ALA A 306 18.64 4.39 14.39
N VAL A 307 19.43 3.70 15.22
CA VAL A 307 19.84 4.20 16.55
C VAL A 307 20.47 5.58 16.41
N GLY A 308 20.07 6.50 17.29
CA GLY A 308 20.53 7.89 17.30
C GLY A 308 19.73 8.86 16.42
N LYS A 309 18.82 8.37 15.55
CA LYS A 309 17.90 9.26 14.83
C LYS A 309 16.85 9.84 15.78
N GLN A 310 16.46 11.08 15.56
CA GLN A 310 15.29 11.69 16.20
C GLN A 310 14.03 11.30 15.42
N LEU A 311 13.00 10.83 16.12
CA LEU A 311 11.70 10.51 15.55
C LEU A 311 10.58 11.32 16.20
N GLY A 312 9.65 11.80 15.37
CA GLY A 312 8.29 12.14 15.79
C GLY A 312 7.35 10.99 15.45
N VAL A 313 6.40 10.68 16.33
CA VAL A 313 5.43 9.58 16.13
C VAL A 313 4.03 10.13 16.06
N LEU A 314 3.36 9.92 14.93
CA LEU A 314 1.93 10.21 14.76
C LEU A 314 1.11 8.98 15.04
N PHE A 315 0.02 9.17 15.78
CA PHE A 315 -1.08 8.24 15.88
C PHE A 315 -2.32 8.86 15.24
N ALA A 316 -3.06 8.08 14.45
CA ALA A 316 -4.42 8.42 14.03
C ALA A 316 -5.34 7.19 14.10
N PRO A 317 -6.60 7.37 14.54
CA PRO A 317 -7.52 6.25 14.71
C PRO A 317 -7.98 5.68 13.37
N ALA A 318 -8.11 4.36 13.29
CA ALA A 318 -8.61 3.65 12.11
C ALA A 318 -9.99 4.13 11.63
N ALA A 319 -10.82 4.67 12.52
CA ALA A 319 -12.14 5.20 12.19
C ALA A 319 -12.12 6.42 11.26
N ASN A 320 -10.97 7.11 11.16
CA ASN A 320 -10.79 8.27 10.29
C ASN A 320 -10.05 7.91 8.99
N LEU A 321 -9.82 6.62 8.73
CA LEU A 321 -9.15 6.12 7.53
C LEU A 321 -10.17 5.44 6.62
N LEU A 322 -9.88 5.45 5.31
CA LEU A 322 -10.63 4.68 4.32
C LEU A 322 -10.05 3.27 4.26
N LEU A 323 -10.63 2.32 4.99
CA LEU A 323 -10.07 0.98 5.14
C LEU A 323 -10.88 -0.08 4.41
N SER A 324 -10.17 -1.08 3.88
CA SER A 324 -10.78 -2.28 3.33
C SER A 324 -11.55 -3.06 4.39
N SER A 325 -12.58 -3.75 3.93
CA SER A 325 -13.30 -4.77 4.69
C SER A 325 -12.38 -5.77 5.43
N THR A 326 -11.25 -6.13 4.84
CA THR A 326 -10.27 -7.08 5.39
C THR A 326 -9.62 -6.59 6.69
N MET A 327 -9.57 -5.29 6.94
CA MET A 327 -8.97 -4.70 8.14
C MET A 327 -9.78 -4.97 9.41
N TYR A 328 -10.96 -5.56 9.27
CA TYR A 328 -11.79 -5.96 10.40
C TYR A 328 -11.97 -7.48 10.52
N MET A 329 -11.19 -8.26 9.75
CA MET A 329 -11.21 -9.72 9.76
C MET A 329 -10.06 -10.26 10.63
N PRO A 330 -10.30 -10.75 11.86
CA PRO A 330 -9.20 -11.14 12.75
C PRO A 330 -8.29 -12.23 12.18
N LYS A 331 -8.83 -13.11 11.33
CA LYS A 331 -8.07 -14.21 10.71
C LYS A 331 -6.92 -13.73 9.83
N VAL A 332 -7.03 -12.57 9.18
CA VAL A 332 -5.96 -12.09 8.27
C VAL A 332 -4.74 -11.56 9.03
N TYR A 333 -4.85 -11.40 10.36
CA TYR A 333 -3.78 -10.92 11.24
C TYR A 333 -2.89 -12.04 11.76
N ALA A 334 -3.39 -13.28 11.81
CA ALA A 334 -2.70 -14.40 12.44
C ALA A 334 -1.25 -14.61 11.94
N PRO A 335 -0.93 -14.50 10.64
CA PRO A 335 0.46 -14.59 10.18
C PRO A 335 1.36 -13.47 10.74
N VAL A 336 0.82 -12.25 10.86
CA VAL A 336 1.55 -11.08 11.38
C VAL A 336 1.74 -11.18 12.90
N GLU A 337 0.71 -11.63 13.63
CA GLU A 337 0.79 -11.92 15.06
C GLU A 337 1.82 -13.02 15.36
N ALA A 338 1.90 -14.05 14.51
CA ALA A 338 2.90 -15.11 14.64
C ALA A 338 4.34 -14.61 14.42
N LEU A 339 4.55 -13.61 13.55
CA LEU A 339 5.85 -12.98 13.36
C LEU A 339 6.26 -12.15 14.58
N LEU A 340 5.33 -11.40 15.17
CA LEU A 340 5.55 -10.56 16.35
C LEU A 340 5.58 -11.33 17.68
N GLY A 341 4.93 -12.50 17.73
CA GLY A 341 4.84 -13.32 18.94
C GLY A 341 3.78 -12.88 19.94
N PHE A 342 2.85 -12.00 19.56
CA PHE A 342 1.76 -11.55 20.41
C PHE A 342 0.52 -11.13 19.61
N PRO A 343 -0.69 -11.23 20.21
CA PRO A 343 -1.92 -10.84 19.54
C PRO A 343 -2.14 -9.32 19.55
N PHE A 344 -2.74 -8.82 18.49
CA PHE A 344 -3.20 -7.43 18.36
C PHE A 344 -4.40 -7.27 17.41
N ALA A 345 -4.94 -8.38 16.85
CA ALA A 345 -6.06 -8.35 15.93
C ALA A 345 -7.26 -7.58 16.50
N PRO A 346 -7.99 -6.81 15.67
CA PRO A 346 -9.19 -6.14 16.11
C PRO A 346 -10.27 -7.16 16.50
N LYS A 347 -11.27 -6.71 17.25
CA LYS A 347 -12.50 -7.51 17.41
C LYS A 347 -13.16 -7.67 16.04
N ASP A 348 -13.68 -8.87 15.78
CA ASP A 348 -14.42 -9.16 14.55
C ASP A 348 -15.55 -8.13 14.38
N ARG A 349 -15.55 -7.43 13.25
CA ARG A 349 -16.72 -6.69 12.81
C ARG A 349 -17.25 -7.40 11.58
N THR A 350 -18.37 -8.07 11.76
CA THR A 350 -19.20 -8.48 10.63
C THR A 350 -19.61 -7.18 9.94
N LEU A 351 -19.07 -6.93 8.74
CA LEU A 351 -19.60 -5.86 7.91
C LEU A 351 -21.06 -6.23 7.65
N ALA A 352 -21.97 -5.35 8.06
CA ALA A 352 -23.37 -5.51 7.77
C ALA A 352 -23.50 -5.56 6.24
N HIS A 353 -23.74 -6.77 5.73
CA HIS A 353 -24.15 -7.11 4.36
C HIS A 353 -23.60 -6.19 3.25
N ALA A 354 -22.55 -6.67 2.59
CA ALA A 354 -22.28 -6.35 1.18
C ALA A 354 -23.43 -6.86 0.30
#